data_AF-A0A959JT41-F1
#
_entry.id   AF-A0A959JT41-F1
#
_cell.length_a   1.000
_cell.length_b   1.000
_cell.length_c   1.000
_cell.angle_alpha   90.00
_cell.angle_beta   90.00
_cell.angle_gamma   90.00
#
_symmetry.space_group_name_H-M   'P 1'
#
loop_
_entity.id
_entity.type
_entity.pdbx_description
1 polymer ?
#
loop_
_entity_poly.entity_id
_entity_poly.type
_entity_poly.pdbx_seq_one_letter_code
_entity_poly.pdbx_strand_id
1 'polypeptide(L)'
;MQYTESDLDFTFPPPWQVIAFDKHRFYQYVNGHGLRGVDFIGVHPEFGCFLLEVKNYRLRFGDQLPDKVLQYLDNPALLALVLKGKFEDSIRLLHAVQLFLERKWWYRFACKNAWYRKIFVSKENNFWIAFFNAFNTLPIHLWACMDSGPSRHLQFENAWKLGGLLDELNRFFPDEKIRLFSSYDHAFQEAFFLRVKA
;
A
#
# COMPACT_ATOMS: atom_id res chain seq x y z
N MET A 1 -1.61 3.04 15.29
CA MET A 1 -2.15 4.13 14.44
C MET A 1 -3.47 3.65 13.87
N GLN A 2 -4.49 4.50 13.77
CA GLN A 2 -5.81 4.14 13.25
C GLN A 2 -6.15 5.01 12.04
N TYR A 3 -6.68 4.40 11.00
CA TYR A 3 -7.13 5.06 9.78
C TYR A 3 -8.48 4.48 9.36
N THR A 4 -9.30 5.28 8.68
CA THR A 4 -10.52 4.81 8.02
C THR A 4 -10.37 5.12 6.53
N GLU A 5 -10.50 4.09 5.69
CA GLU A 5 -10.37 4.20 4.23
C GLU A 5 -11.34 3.25 3.54
N SER A 6 -12.08 3.74 2.54
CA SER A 6 -13.12 2.94 1.86
C SER A 6 -14.06 2.20 2.82
N ASP A 7 -14.53 2.88 3.87
CA ASP A 7 -15.41 2.34 4.92
C ASP A 7 -14.83 1.12 5.68
N LEU A 8 -13.52 0.95 5.65
CA LEU A 8 -12.78 -0.03 6.43
C LEU A 8 -11.92 0.69 7.47
N ASP A 9 -11.91 0.17 8.69
CA ASP A 9 -11.00 0.63 9.74
C ASP A 9 -9.68 -0.15 9.70
N PHE A 10 -8.56 0.57 9.69
CA PHE A 10 -7.20 0.02 9.68
C PHE A 10 -6.53 0.38 10.98
N THR A 11 -6.05 -0.63 11.73
CA THR A 11 -5.19 -0.39 12.90
C THR A 11 -3.82 -0.99 12.65
N PHE A 12 -2.79 -0.15 12.69
CA PHE A 12 -1.38 -0.55 12.60
C PHE A 12 -0.75 -0.49 13.98
N PRO A 13 -0.38 -1.61 14.61
CA PRO A 13 0.24 -1.61 15.93
C PRO A 13 1.71 -1.18 15.84
N PRO A 14 2.35 -0.77 16.95
CA PRO A 14 3.80 -0.68 17.01
C PRO A 14 4.45 -2.01 16.57
N PRO A 15 5.60 -2.01 15.88
CA PRO A 15 6.46 -0.86 15.58
C PRO A 15 6.19 -0.18 14.22
N TRP A 16 5.00 -0.38 13.62
CA TRP A 16 4.67 0.22 12.33
C TRP A 16 4.76 1.74 12.32
N GLN A 17 5.26 2.27 11.22
CA GLN A 17 5.10 3.68 10.85
C GLN A 17 4.39 3.75 9.51
N VAL A 18 3.31 4.51 9.43
CA VAL A 18 2.43 4.57 8.26
C VAL A 18 2.05 6.00 7.93
N ILE A 19 1.95 6.30 6.65
CA ILE A 19 1.40 7.55 6.11
C ILE A 19 0.26 7.19 5.15
N ALA A 20 -0.89 7.85 5.29
CA ALA A 20 -1.93 7.88 4.26
C ALA A 20 -1.39 8.73 3.10
N PHE A 21 -0.91 8.08 2.05
CA PHE A 21 -0.03 8.69 1.06
C PHE A 21 -0.81 9.55 0.07
N ASP A 22 -1.98 9.08 -0.36
CA ASP A 22 -2.97 9.80 -1.17
C ASP A 22 -3.47 11.11 -0.51
N LYS A 23 -3.38 11.19 0.82
CA LYS A 23 -3.72 12.37 1.63
C LYS A 23 -2.50 13.21 2.00
N HIS A 24 -1.29 12.73 1.75
CA HIS A 24 -0.07 13.42 2.14
C HIS A 24 0.26 14.57 1.19
N ARG A 25 0.89 15.64 1.71
CA ARG A 25 1.24 16.84 0.93
C ARG A 25 1.99 16.53 -0.37
N PHE A 26 2.89 15.54 -0.34
CA PHE A 26 3.69 15.18 -1.50
C PHE A 26 2.87 14.61 -2.66
N TYR A 27 1.83 13.84 -2.35
CA TYR A 27 0.88 13.40 -3.35
C TYR A 27 -0.02 14.55 -3.81
N GLN A 28 -0.52 15.35 -2.87
CA GLN A 28 -1.41 16.48 -3.22
C GLN A 28 -0.78 17.48 -4.20
N TYR A 29 0.55 17.67 -4.17
CA TYR A 29 1.25 18.52 -5.13
C TYR A 29 1.26 17.98 -6.57
N VAL A 30 1.11 16.67 -6.76
CA VAL A 30 1.10 16.03 -8.09
C VAL A 30 -0.30 15.53 -8.49
N ASN A 31 -1.25 15.54 -7.55
CA ASN A 31 -2.62 15.12 -7.80
C ASN A 31 -3.24 16.01 -8.90
N GLY A 32 -3.89 15.39 -9.88
CA GLY A 32 -4.43 16.06 -11.06
C GLY A 32 -3.48 16.10 -12.28
N HIS A 33 -2.22 15.68 -12.14
CA HIS A 33 -1.27 15.54 -13.25
C HIS A 33 -1.16 14.12 -13.84
N GLY A 34 -2.18 13.28 -13.59
CA GLY A 34 -2.29 11.95 -14.18
C GLY A 34 -1.58 10.82 -13.41
N LEU A 35 -0.82 11.13 -12.36
CA LEU A 35 -0.19 10.13 -11.49
C LEU A 35 -1.16 9.65 -10.39
N ARG A 36 -1.18 8.34 -10.13
CA ARG A 36 -1.94 7.74 -9.03
C ARG A 36 -1.01 7.33 -7.89
N GLY A 37 -1.45 7.54 -6.66
CA GLY A 37 -0.74 7.14 -5.45
C GLY A 37 -1.53 6.08 -4.72
N VAL A 38 -0.84 5.04 -4.21
CA VAL A 38 -1.41 4.09 -3.26
C VAL A 38 -2.00 4.81 -2.05
N ASP A 39 -2.97 4.17 -1.41
CA ASP A 39 -3.70 4.79 -0.30
C ASP A 39 -2.79 4.95 0.94
N PHE A 40 -1.91 3.97 1.20
CA PHE A 40 -0.93 4.08 2.29
C PHE A 40 0.48 3.65 1.86
N ILE A 41 1.45 4.22 2.56
CA ILE A 41 2.83 3.72 2.59
C ILE A 41 3.24 3.42 4.03
N GLY A 42 4.00 2.34 4.21
CA GLY A 42 4.39 1.88 5.53
C GLY A 42 5.85 1.44 5.57
N VAL A 43 6.42 1.47 6.77
CA VAL A 43 7.71 0.84 7.06
C VAL A 43 7.63 0.06 8.36
N HIS A 44 8.17 -1.15 8.33
CA HIS A 44 8.36 -2.03 9.47
C HIS A 44 9.85 -2.37 9.61
N PRO A 45 10.43 -2.30 10.83
CA PRO A 45 11.86 -2.53 11.02
C PRO A 45 12.31 -3.94 10.60
N GLU A 46 11.44 -4.94 10.71
CA GLU A 46 11.78 -6.34 10.37
C GLU A 46 11.41 -6.71 8.93
N PHE A 47 10.41 -6.04 8.34
CA PHE A 47 9.82 -6.47 7.07
C PHE A 47 10.06 -5.49 5.92
N GLY A 48 10.63 -4.30 6.18
CA GLY A 48 10.95 -3.33 5.15
C GLY A 48 9.80 -2.38 4.83
N CYS A 49 9.68 -1.99 3.57
CA CYS A 49 8.73 -0.97 3.13
C CYS A 49 7.53 -1.57 2.40
N PHE A 50 6.38 -0.90 2.52
CA PHE A 50 5.09 -1.38 2.05
C PHE A 50 4.38 -0.28 1.27
N LEU A 51 3.79 -0.66 0.13
CA LEU A 51 2.85 0.14 -0.64
C LEU A 51 1.48 -0.55 -0.55
N LEU A 52 0.50 0.12 0.05
CA LEU A 52 -0.78 -0.47 0.39
C LEU A 52 -1.91 0.19 -0.39
N GLU A 53 -2.60 -0.62 -1.17
CA GLU A 53 -3.81 -0.27 -1.89
C GLU A 53 -5.02 -0.92 -1.25
N VAL A 54 -6.07 -0.14 -1.02
CA VAL A 54 -7.32 -0.59 -0.43
C VAL A 54 -8.46 -0.42 -1.44
N LYS A 55 -9.22 -1.49 -1.62
CA LYS A 55 -10.44 -1.49 -2.42
C LYS A 55 -11.56 -2.20 -1.67
N ASN A 56 -12.54 -1.44 -1.24
CA ASN A 56 -13.78 -1.99 -0.72
C ASN A 56 -14.85 -1.96 -1.82
N TYR A 57 -15.08 -3.09 -2.48
CA TYR A 57 -16.10 -3.20 -3.51
C TYR A 57 -17.49 -3.48 -2.90
N ARG A 58 -17.55 -4.15 -1.74
CA ARG A 58 -18.79 -4.46 -1.01
C ARG A 58 -19.53 -3.20 -0.56
N LEU A 59 -18.93 -2.37 0.29
CA LEU A 59 -19.67 -1.26 0.92
C LEU A 59 -20.02 -0.16 -0.09
N ARG A 60 -19.18 0.01 -1.12
CA ARG A 60 -19.38 1.04 -2.14
C ARG A 60 -20.55 0.73 -3.08
N PHE A 61 -20.86 -0.54 -3.32
CA PHE A 61 -21.82 -0.96 -4.35
C PHE A 61 -22.92 -1.92 -3.84
N GLY A 62 -22.84 -2.39 -2.59
CA GLY A 62 -23.76 -3.39 -2.04
C GLY A 62 -23.76 -4.68 -2.86
N ASP A 63 -24.94 -5.23 -3.10
CA ASP A 63 -25.13 -6.41 -3.98
C ASP A 63 -25.10 -6.05 -5.48
N GLN A 64 -25.05 -4.76 -5.83
CA GLN A 64 -25.09 -4.27 -7.21
C GLN A 64 -23.74 -3.69 -7.62
N LEU A 65 -22.76 -4.57 -7.81
CA LEU A 65 -21.48 -4.21 -8.40
C LEU A 65 -21.71 -3.69 -9.83
N PRO A 66 -21.17 -2.50 -10.20
CA PRO A 66 -21.22 -2.03 -11.57
C PRO A 66 -20.53 -3.02 -12.51
N ASP A 67 -21.02 -3.16 -13.74
CA ASP A 67 -20.46 -4.08 -14.74
C ASP A 67 -18.94 -3.92 -14.93
N LYS A 68 -18.43 -2.68 -14.83
CA LYS A 68 -16.98 -2.43 -14.88
C LYS A 68 -16.21 -3.07 -13.72
N VAL A 69 -16.78 -3.07 -12.52
CA VAL A 69 -16.17 -3.70 -11.34
C VAL A 69 -16.23 -5.22 -11.47
N LEU A 70 -17.36 -5.76 -11.93
CA LEU A 70 -17.49 -7.18 -12.23
C LEU A 70 -16.48 -7.64 -13.29
N GLN A 71 -16.30 -6.87 -14.36
CA GLN A 71 -15.27 -7.13 -15.38
C GLN A 71 -13.84 -7.19 -14.81
N TYR A 72 -13.50 -6.33 -13.84
CA TYR A 72 -12.20 -6.40 -13.16
C TYR A 72 -12.08 -7.62 -12.25
N LEU A 73 -13.13 -7.96 -11.50
CA LEU A 73 -13.14 -9.10 -10.59
C LEU A 73 -13.15 -10.45 -11.32
N ASP A 74 -13.74 -10.50 -12.52
CA ASP A 74 -13.79 -11.69 -13.35
C ASP A 74 -12.57 -11.85 -14.27
N ASN A 75 -11.73 -10.80 -14.39
CA ASN A 75 -10.51 -10.82 -15.17
C ASN A 75 -9.28 -10.40 -14.34
N PRO A 76 -8.59 -11.37 -13.71
CA PRO A 76 -7.41 -11.10 -12.89
C PRO A 76 -6.32 -10.33 -13.64
N ALA A 77 -6.13 -10.54 -14.94
CA ALA A 77 -5.13 -9.83 -15.74
C ALA A 77 -5.47 -8.34 -15.91
N LEU A 78 -6.75 -8.02 -16.11
CA LEU A 78 -7.20 -6.63 -16.21
C LEU A 78 -7.06 -5.90 -14.87
N LEU A 79 -7.41 -6.56 -13.77
CA LEU A 79 -7.22 -6.01 -12.43
C LEU A 79 -5.73 -5.85 -12.09
N ALA A 80 -4.89 -6.82 -12.46
CA ALA A 80 -3.43 -6.74 -12.31
C ALA A 80 -2.87 -5.52 -13.05
N LEU A 81 -3.35 -5.26 -14.27
CA LEU A 81 -2.92 -4.11 -15.07
C LEU A 81 -3.27 -2.77 -14.40
N VAL A 82 -4.47 -2.67 -13.80
CA VAL A 82 -4.89 -1.46 -13.07
C VAL A 82 -4.03 -1.25 -11.81
N LEU A 83 -3.81 -2.31 -11.03
CA LEU A 83 -2.96 -2.26 -9.84
C LEU A 83 -1.50 -1.95 -10.20
N LYS A 84 -0.98 -2.58 -11.25
CA LYS A 84 0.36 -2.32 -11.80
C LYS A 84 0.55 -0.84 -12.07
N GLY A 85 -0.35 -0.22 -12.85
CA GLY A 85 -0.25 1.20 -13.16
C GLY A 85 -0.22 2.06 -11.90
N LYS A 86 -1.04 1.73 -10.89
CA LYS A 86 -1.06 2.47 -9.61
C LYS A 86 0.24 2.29 -8.81
N PHE A 87 0.81 1.08 -8.76
CA PHE A 87 2.08 0.85 -8.08
C PHE A 87 3.25 1.51 -8.80
N GLU A 88 3.33 1.44 -10.14
CA GLU A 88 4.37 2.09 -10.93
C GLU A 88 4.34 3.62 -10.75
N ASP A 89 3.16 4.24 -10.79
CA ASP A 89 3.01 5.67 -10.55
C ASP A 89 3.40 6.05 -9.11
N SER A 90 3.06 5.21 -8.14
CA SER A 90 3.43 5.43 -6.74
C SER A 90 4.94 5.36 -6.53
N ILE A 91 5.61 4.38 -7.13
CA ILE A 91 7.06 4.22 -7.09
C ILE A 91 7.74 5.44 -7.73
N ARG A 92 7.27 5.89 -8.89
CA ARG A 92 7.77 7.11 -9.55
C ARG A 92 7.63 8.34 -8.66
N LEU A 93 6.49 8.50 -8.01
CA LEU A 93 6.26 9.59 -7.08
C LEU A 93 7.20 9.50 -5.87
N LEU A 94 7.41 8.31 -5.31
CA LEU A 94 8.33 8.09 -4.20
C LEU A 94 9.76 8.45 -4.58
N HIS A 95 10.23 8.11 -5.79
CA HIS A 95 11.52 8.57 -6.29
C HIS A 95 11.59 10.11 -6.38
N ALA A 96 10.54 10.77 -6.88
CA ALA A 96 10.51 12.23 -6.93
C ALA A 96 10.57 12.86 -5.52
N VAL A 97 9.86 12.27 -4.56
CA VAL A 97 9.90 12.67 -3.14
C VAL A 97 11.30 12.47 -2.55
N GLN A 98 11.93 11.32 -2.82
CA GLN A 98 13.29 11.04 -2.37
C GLN A 98 14.27 12.08 -2.89
N LEU A 99 14.27 12.33 -4.21
CA LEU A 99 15.11 13.34 -4.85
C LEU A 99 14.89 14.74 -4.25
N PHE A 100 13.62 15.09 -3.95
CA PHE A 100 13.29 16.35 -3.29
C PHE A 100 13.88 16.44 -1.88
N LEU A 101 13.79 15.38 -1.08
CA LEU A 101 14.34 15.35 0.28
C LEU A 101 15.87 15.35 0.27
N GLU A 102 16.51 14.59 -0.62
CA GLU A 102 17.96 14.50 -0.77
C GLU A 102 18.61 15.84 -1.16
N ARG A 103 17.87 16.75 -1.80
CA ARG A 103 18.35 18.12 -2.06
C ARG A 103 18.54 18.93 -0.77
N LYS A 104 17.84 18.58 0.31
CA LYS A 104 17.92 19.29 1.60
C LYS A 104 19.14 18.84 2.38
N TRP A 105 20.04 19.78 2.69
CA TRP A 105 21.29 19.47 3.41
C TRP A 105 21.03 18.82 4.79
N TRP A 106 20.01 19.29 5.52
CA TRP A 106 19.67 18.76 6.84
C TRP A 106 19.20 17.30 6.76
N TYR A 107 18.51 16.93 5.67
CA TYR A 107 18.02 15.57 5.47
C TYR A 107 19.21 14.62 5.24
N ARG A 108 20.13 15.01 4.35
CA ARG A 108 21.40 14.26 4.14
C ARG A 108 22.21 14.10 5.43
N PHE A 109 22.24 15.14 6.27
CA PHE A 109 22.91 15.09 7.56
C PHE A 109 22.21 14.14 8.53
N ALA A 110 20.88 14.22 8.63
CA ALA A 110 20.07 13.36 9.49
C ALA A 110 20.16 11.87 9.11
N CYS A 111 20.27 11.55 7.82
CA CYS A 111 20.48 10.16 7.37
C CYS A 111 21.80 9.56 7.90
N LYS A 112 22.84 10.38 8.09
CA LYS A 112 24.16 9.94 8.53
C LYS A 112 24.37 10.02 10.05
N ASN A 113 23.51 10.74 10.77
CA ASN A 113 23.72 11.05 12.18
C ASN A 113 22.49 10.64 13.02
N ALA A 114 22.55 9.44 13.60
CA ALA A 114 21.47 8.88 14.41
C ALA A 114 21.16 9.72 15.67
N TRP A 115 22.17 10.37 16.26
CA TRP A 115 21.98 11.27 17.40
C TRP A 115 21.19 12.52 17.00
N TYR A 116 21.58 13.17 15.91
CA TYR A 116 20.85 14.33 15.37
C TYR A 116 19.42 13.95 15.02
N ARG A 117 19.22 12.79 14.38
CA ARG A 117 17.90 12.26 14.04
C ARG A 117 16.99 12.11 15.25
N LYS A 118 17.52 11.59 16.36
CA LYS A 118 16.74 11.38 17.59
C LYS A 118 16.25 12.68 18.23
N ILE A 119 17.01 13.78 18.07
CA ILE A 119 16.78 15.03 18.82
C ILE A 119 16.06 16.08 17.97
N PHE A 120 16.41 16.21 16.70
CA PHE A 120 16.04 17.37 15.88
C PHE A 120 15.09 17.04 14.72
N VAL A 121 14.79 15.76 14.47
CA VAL A 121 13.99 15.35 13.32
C VAL A 121 12.57 15.02 13.76
N SER A 122 11.59 15.62 13.07
CA SER A 122 10.17 15.37 13.32
C SER A 122 9.80 13.89 13.07
N LYS A 123 8.68 13.44 13.63
CA LYS A 123 8.18 12.07 13.39
C LYS A 123 7.98 11.77 11.90
N GLU A 124 7.46 12.72 11.14
CA GLU A 124 7.28 12.58 9.68
C GLU A 124 8.62 12.44 8.95
N ASN A 125 9.60 13.28 9.28
CA ASN A 125 10.92 13.18 8.65
C ASN A 125 11.65 11.90 9.06
N ASN A 126 11.46 11.41 10.29
CA ASN A 126 11.95 10.11 10.74
C ASN A 126 11.31 8.96 9.96
N PHE A 127 10.02 9.04 9.67
CA PHE A 127 9.34 8.12 8.77
C PHE A 127 10.04 8.11 7.40
N TRP A 128 10.24 9.28 6.77
CA TRP A 128 10.85 9.33 5.44
C TRP A 128 12.28 8.79 5.39
N ILE A 129 13.08 9.04 6.44
CA ILE A 129 14.42 8.44 6.55
C ILE A 129 14.33 6.91 6.66
N ALA A 130 13.48 6.39 7.55
CA ALA A 130 13.31 4.96 7.74
C ALA A 130 12.76 4.28 6.47
N PHE A 131 11.75 4.90 5.84
CA PHE A 131 11.11 4.42 4.63
C PHE A 131 12.10 4.36 3.47
N PHE A 132 12.83 5.44 3.16
CA PHE A 132 13.77 5.42 2.04
C PHE A 132 15.02 4.56 2.31
N ASN A 133 15.44 4.40 3.56
CA ASN A 133 16.46 3.41 3.88
C ASN A 133 15.98 2.00 3.51
N ALA A 134 14.75 1.64 3.86
CA ALA A 134 14.16 0.34 3.50
C ALA A 134 13.89 0.21 1.99
N PHE A 135 13.28 1.21 1.38
CA PHE A 135 12.91 1.25 -0.04
C PHE A 135 14.09 1.05 -1.00
N ASN A 136 15.29 1.48 -0.59
CA ASN A 136 16.50 1.33 -1.41
C ASN A 136 17.30 0.05 -1.11
N THR A 137 16.97 -0.70 -0.05
CA THR A 137 17.81 -1.81 0.43
C THR A 137 17.07 -3.13 0.59
N LEU A 138 15.73 -3.08 0.66
CA LEU A 138 14.87 -4.22 0.89
C LEU A 138 13.82 -4.29 -0.23
N PRO A 139 13.30 -5.49 -0.52
CA PRO A 139 12.19 -5.64 -1.45
C PRO A 139 10.99 -4.78 -1.05
N ILE A 140 10.28 -4.24 -2.03
CA ILE A 140 9.05 -3.50 -1.83
C ILE A 140 7.92 -4.52 -1.68
N HIS A 141 7.17 -4.37 -0.59
CA HIS A 141 5.97 -5.15 -0.37
C HIS A 141 4.77 -4.45 -0.97
N LEU A 142 4.28 -4.97 -2.10
CA LEU A 142 3.05 -4.50 -2.72
C LEU A 142 1.88 -5.24 -2.08
N TRP A 143 0.95 -4.48 -1.54
CA TRP A 143 -0.22 -5.01 -0.88
C TRP A 143 -1.49 -4.41 -1.50
N ALA A 144 -2.39 -5.28 -1.98
CA ALA A 144 -3.77 -4.93 -2.27
C ALA A 144 -4.73 -5.65 -1.32
N CYS A 145 -5.58 -4.89 -0.63
CA CYS A 145 -6.69 -5.40 0.17
C CYS A 145 -8.00 -5.26 -0.64
N MET A 146 -8.73 -6.36 -0.79
CA MET A 146 -10.00 -6.40 -1.51
C MET A 146 -11.09 -7.06 -0.65
N ASP A 147 -12.17 -6.31 -0.37
CA ASP A 147 -13.39 -6.86 0.24
C ASP A 147 -14.49 -7.04 -0.82
N SER A 148 -14.98 -8.28 -0.97
CA SER A 148 -15.98 -8.71 -1.95
C SER A 148 -17.17 -9.49 -1.34
N GLY A 149 -17.27 -9.61 -0.01
CA GLY A 149 -18.45 -10.17 0.68
C GLY A 149 -18.49 -11.69 0.92
N PRO A 150 -19.53 -12.20 1.63
CA PRO A 150 -19.55 -13.53 2.25
C PRO A 150 -20.29 -14.64 1.46
N SER A 151 -20.64 -14.44 0.19
CA SER A 151 -21.27 -15.52 -0.58
C SER A 151 -20.33 -16.73 -0.59
N ARG A 152 -20.69 -17.82 0.12
CA ARG A 152 -19.88 -19.05 0.23
C ARG A 152 -19.49 -19.65 -1.13
N HIS A 153 -20.22 -19.30 -2.19
CA HIS A 153 -19.89 -19.63 -3.58
C HIS A 153 -18.74 -18.78 -4.17
N LEU A 154 -18.56 -17.53 -3.76
CA LEU A 154 -17.48 -16.64 -4.18
C LEU A 154 -16.20 -16.80 -3.36
N GLN A 155 -16.25 -17.35 -2.14
CA GLN A 155 -15.05 -17.54 -1.30
C GLN A 155 -14.04 -18.54 -1.91
N PHE A 156 -14.53 -19.62 -2.52
CA PHE A 156 -13.69 -20.56 -3.26
C PHE A 156 -13.36 -20.07 -4.67
N GLU A 157 -14.20 -19.23 -5.28
CA GLU A 157 -13.87 -18.61 -6.57
C GLU A 157 -12.83 -17.48 -6.45
N ASN A 158 -12.82 -16.76 -5.33
CA ASN A 158 -11.91 -15.65 -5.11
C ASN A 158 -10.49 -16.10 -4.78
N ALA A 159 -10.29 -17.30 -4.20
CA ALA A 159 -8.95 -17.82 -3.94
C ALA A 159 -8.17 -18.11 -5.24
N TRP A 160 -8.81 -18.69 -6.26
CA TRP A 160 -8.15 -18.89 -7.57
C TRP A 160 -8.01 -17.57 -8.35
N LYS A 161 -8.97 -16.65 -8.23
CA LYS A 161 -8.87 -15.29 -8.81
C LYS A 161 -7.74 -14.49 -8.16
N LEU A 162 -7.53 -14.63 -6.85
CA LEU A 162 -6.40 -14.04 -6.12
C LEU A 162 -5.07 -14.72 -6.51
N GLY A 163 -5.07 -16.04 -6.72
CA GLY A 163 -3.91 -16.76 -7.26
C GLY A 163 -3.52 -16.26 -8.65
N GLY A 164 -4.47 -16.17 -9.57
CA GLY A 164 -4.24 -15.62 -10.91
C GLY A 164 -3.82 -14.15 -10.87
N LEU A 165 -4.39 -13.34 -9.98
CA LEU A 165 -3.98 -11.95 -9.79
C LEU A 165 -2.54 -11.87 -9.25
N LEU A 166 -2.17 -12.73 -8.31
CA LEU A 166 -0.82 -12.80 -7.77
C LEU A 166 0.18 -13.19 -8.85
N ASP A 167 -0.16 -14.18 -9.69
CA ASP A 167 0.67 -14.62 -10.80
C ASP A 167 0.89 -13.49 -11.82
N GLU A 168 -0.17 -12.79 -12.22
CA GLU A 168 -0.06 -11.65 -13.14
C GLU A 168 0.74 -10.49 -12.53
N LEU A 169 0.54 -10.17 -11.26
CA LEU A 169 1.32 -9.16 -10.57
C LEU A 169 2.80 -9.56 -10.46
N ASN A 170 3.10 -10.82 -10.14
CA ASN A 170 4.48 -11.33 -10.08
C ASN A 170 5.16 -11.28 -11.45
N ARG A 171 4.41 -11.43 -12.56
CA ARG A 171 4.97 -11.19 -13.91
C ARG A 171 5.34 -9.73 -14.13
N PHE A 172 4.56 -8.80 -13.59
CA PHE A 172 4.84 -7.36 -13.72
C PHE A 172 5.97 -6.87 -12.81
N PHE A 173 6.13 -7.47 -11.63
CA PHE A 173 7.16 -7.09 -10.66
C PHE A 173 7.94 -8.33 -10.18
N PRO A 174 8.77 -8.93 -11.06
CA PRO A 174 9.46 -10.20 -10.76
C PRO A 174 10.48 -10.09 -9.62
N ASP A 175 10.99 -8.88 -9.37
CA ASP A 175 11.99 -8.62 -8.33
C ASP A 175 11.35 -8.19 -6.99
N GLU A 176 10.03 -7.97 -6.96
CA GLU A 176 9.32 -7.44 -5.79
C GLU A 176 8.56 -8.52 -5.03
N LYS A 177 8.38 -8.31 -3.72
CA LYS A 177 7.62 -9.25 -2.87
C LYS A 177 6.16 -8.84 -2.79
N ILE A 178 5.38 -9.29 -3.76
CA ILE A 178 3.95 -9.02 -3.82
C ILE A 178 3.19 -9.94 -2.87
N ARG A 179 2.29 -9.35 -2.09
CA ARG A 179 1.35 -10.11 -1.25
C ARG A 179 -0.05 -9.58 -1.44
N LEU A 180 -0.97 -10.47 -1.81
CA LEU A 180 -2.39 -10.17 -1.90
C LEU A 180 -3.09 -10.72 -0.68
N PHE A 181 -4.00 -9.93 -0.12
CA PHE A 181 -4.78 -10.35 1.03
C PHE A 181 -6.25 -9.99 0.85
N SER A 182 -7.11 -10.85 1.34
CA SER A 182 -8.53 -10.54 1.52
C SER A 182 -8.78 -10.05 2.95
N SER A 183 -9.85 -9.29 3.17
CA SER A 183 -10.29 -8.86 4.51
C SER A 183 -10.54 -10.03 5.48
N TYR A 184 -10.68 -11.25 4.96
CA TYR A 184 -10.95 -12.49 5.70
C TYR A 184 -9.70 -13.35 5.97
N ASP A 185 -8.53 -12.94 5.51
CA ASP A 185 -7.30 -13.68 5.77
C ASP A 185 -6.89 -13.51 7.25
N HIS A 186 -7.13 -14.56 8.05
CA HIS A 186 -6.79 -14.59 9.46
C HIS A 186 -5.28 -14.44 9.71
N ALA A 187 -4.44 -14.97 8.82
CA ALA A 187 -2.99 -14.82 8.94
C ALA A 187 -2.57 -13.36 8.76
N PHE A 188 -3.33 -12.58 8.00
CA PHE A 188 -3.15 -11.15 7.82
C PHE A 188 -3.65 -10.32 9.02
N GLN A 189 -4.81 -10.69 9.58
CA GLN A 189 -5.31 -10.08 10.83
C GLN A 189 -4.36 -10.34 12.00
N GLU A 190 -3.67 -11.49 12.02
CA GLU A 190 -2.67 -11.83 13.05
C GLU A 190 -1.28 -11.23 12.76
N ALA A 191 -0.81 -11.25 11.51
CA ALA A 191 0.52 -10.75 11.15
C ALA A 191 0.63 -9.22 11.20
N PHE A 192 -0.47 -8.49 10.98
CA PHE A 192 -0.45 -7.02 10.93
C PHE A 192 -1.51 -6.34 11.81
N PHE A 193 -2.28 -7.10 12.61
CA PHE A 193 -3.31 -6.59 13.56
C PHE A 193 -4.29 -5.58 12.96
N LEU A 194 -4.53 -5.73 11.66
CA LEU A 194 -5.53 -4.97 10.94
C LEU A 194 -6.92 -5.52 11.27
N ARG A 195 -7.54 -4.92 12.28
CA ARG A 195 -8.98 -5.08 12.52
C ARG A 195 -9.76 -4.27 11.50
N VAL A 196 -9.98 -4.88 10.34
CA VAL A 196 -10.98 -4.43 9.38
C VAL A 196 -12.35 -4.66 10.02
N LYS A 197 -12.88 -3.63 10.69
CA LYS A 197 -14.31 -3.60 11.02
C LYS A 197 -15.05 -3.17 9.77
N ALA A 198 -16.09 -3.93 9.44
CA ALA A 198 -16.97 -3.73 8.30
C ALA A 198 -18.42 -3.93 8.73
#